data_AF-M2YU28-F1
#
_entry.id   AF-M2YU28-F1
#
_cell.length_a   1.000
_cell.length_b   1.000
_cell.length_c   1.000
_cell.angle_alpha   90.00
_cell.angle_beta   90.00
_cell.angle_gamma   90.00
#
_symmetry.space_group_name_H-M   'P 1'
#
loop_
_entity.id
_entity.type
_entity.pdbx_description
1 polymer ?
#
loop_
_entity_poly.entity_id
_entity_poly.type
_entity_poly.pdbx_seq_one_letter_code
_entity_poly.pdbx_strand_id
1 'polypeptide(L)'
;LIPDQFILLYLGKVHSNSLSDTDPHSDYDLSLDREIGLSVDAAEEGNESRCANDYRGVAERPNAEFRDCYIQVPSTKRADGVRWERRVGIFVLSAGKAGKRKAGIKAGEEILLSYGKG
;
A
#
# COMPACT_ATOMS: atom_id res chain seq x y z
N LEU A 1 9.68 5.29 13.07
CA LEU A 1 9.69 5.48 11.60
C LEU A 1 9.67 6.98 11.31
N ILE A 2 10.57 7.49 10.48
CA ILE A 2 10.67 8.91 10.14
C ILE A 2 9.66 9.30 9.05
N PRO A 3 9.33 10.59 8.87
CA PRO A 3 8.44 11.02 7.80
C PRO A 3 8.93 10.56 6.42
N ASP A 4 7.98 10.22 5.54
CA ASP A 4 8.23 9.73 4.17
C ASP A 4 8.99 8.39 4.09
N GLN A 5 9.26 7.75 5.22
CA GLN A 5 9.90 6.44 5.24
C GLN A 5 8.97 5.39 4.64
N PHE A 6 9.50 4.61 3.70
CA PHE A 6 8.89 3.37 3.23
C PHE A 6 8.83 2.35 4.36
N ILE A 7 7.65 1.75 4.57
CA ILE A 7 7.44 0.73 5.60
C ILE A 7 7.50 -0.66 4.97
N LEU A 8 6.56 -0.97 4.07
CA LEU A 8 6.47 -2.25 3.36
C LEU A 8 5.59 -2.15 2.11
N LEU A 9 5.74 -3.11 1.19
CA LEU A 9 4.88 -3.24 0.02
C LEU A 9 3.52 -3.83 0.43
N TYR A 10 2.46 -3.39 -0.26
CA TYR A 10 1.18 -4.07 -0.22
C TYR A 10 1.22 -5.25 -1.18
N LEU A 11 1.29 -6.47 -0.63
CA LEU A 11 1.42 -7.69 -1.42
C LEU A 11 0.13 -8.49 -1.38
N GLY A 12 -0.22 -9.04 -2.54
CA GLY A 12 -1.30 -9.99 -2.72
C GLY A 12 -1.43 -10.41 -4.19
N LYS A 13 -2.55 -11.01 -4.53
CA LYS A 13 -2.85 -11.49 -5.87
C LYS A 13 -3.10 -10.31 -6.79
N VAL A 14 -2.28 -10.16 -7.84
CA VAL A 14 -2.61 -9.22 -8.92
C VAL A 14 -3.69 -9.84 -9.79
N HIS A 15 -4.81 -9.14 -9.95
CA HIS A 15 -5.92 -9.58 -10.78
C HIS A 15 -6.46 -8.46 -11.65
N SER A 16 -7.21 -8.86 -12.68
CA SER A 16 -8.00 -7.93 -13.48
C SER A 16 -9.30 -7.58 -12.77
N ASN A 17 -9.84 -6.40 -13.05
CA ASN A 17 -11.15 -5.97 -12.55
C ASN A 17 -12.32 -6.58 -13.37
N SER A 18 -12.10 -7.74 -13.98
CA SER A 18 -13.14 -8.49 -14.66
C SER A 18 -13.96 -9.29 -13.65
N LEU A 19 -15.27 -9.43 -13.90
CA LEU A 19 -16.18 -10.14 -12.98
C LEU A 19 -15.77 -11.58 -12.68
N SER A 20 -15.01 -12.23 -13.57
CA SER A 20 -14.53 -13.59 -13.38
C SER A 20 -13.29 -13.70 -12.50
N ASP A 21 -12.62 -12.59 -12.21
CA ASP A 21 -11.31 -12.55 -11.56
C ASP A 21 -11.31 -11.67 -10.29
N THR A 22 -12.33 -10.83 -10.11
CA THR A 22 -12.59 -10.04 -8.90
C THR A 22 -13.49 -10.80 -7.92
N ASP A 23 -13.10 -10.85 -6.65
CA ASP A 23 -13.99 -11.27 -5.57
C ASP A 23 -14.77 -10.05 -5.02
N PRO A 24 -16.11 -9.98 -5.21
CA PRO A 24 -16.90 -8.86 -4.71
C PRO A 24 -17.02 -8.80 -3.18
N HIS A 25 -16.53 -9.80 -2.45
CA HIS A 25 -16.56 -9.87 -1.00
C HIS A 25 -15.20 -9.59 -0.34
N SER A 26 -14.15 -9.30 -1.12
CA SER A 26 -12.84 -8.99 -0.55
C SER A 26 -12.80 -7.57 0.01
N ASP A 27 -12.58 -7.46 1.33
CA ASP A 27 -12.24 -6.20 2.00
C ASP A 27 -10.75 -5.82 1.84
N TYR A 28 -9.97 -6.63 1.11
CA TYR A 28 -8.53 -6.49 0.93
C TYR A 28 -8.14 -6.20 -0.52
N ASP A 29 -9.10 -5.78 -1.35
CA ASP A 29 -8.86 -5.42 -2.75
C ASP A 29 -8.43 -3.95 -2.89
N LEU A 30 -7.17 -3.76 -3.28
CA LEU A 30 -6.55 -2.44 -3.45
C LEU A 30 -6.29 -2.15 -4.93
N SER A 31 -6.88 -1.07 -5.44
CA SER A 31 -6.66 -0.62 -6.82
C SER A 31 -5.17 -0.29 -7.07
N LEU A 32 -4.59 -0.96 -8.07
CA LEU A 32 -3.21 -0.77 -8.50
C LEU A 32 -3.13 0.12 -9.75
N ASP A 33 -4.00 -0.11 -10.73
CA ASP A 33 -4.15 0.72 -11.93
C ASP A 33 -5.63 0.85 -12.29
N ARG A 34 -6.16 2.07 -12.26
CA ARG A 34 -7.54 2.30 -12.68
C ARG A 34 -7.70 2.37 -14.20
N GLU A 35 -6.66 2.76 -14.94
CA GLU A 35 -6.73 2.94 -16.39
C GLU A 35 -6.76 1.60 -17.12
N ILE A 36 -5.95 0.63 -16.67
CA ILE A 36 -5.92 -0.73 -17.23
C ILE A 36 -6.69 -1.76 -16.39
N GLY A 37 -7.38 -1.31 -15.33
CA GLY A 37 -8.27 -2.15 -14.53
C GLY A 37 -7.55 -3.28 -13.79
N LEU A 38 -6.47 -2.95 -13.09
CA LEU A 38 -5.72 -3.89 -12.24
C LEU A 38 -5.84 -3.53 -10.77
N SER A 39 -5.93 -4.56 -9.94
CA SER A 39 -5.91 -4.43 -8.48
C SER A 39 -5.07 -5.54 -7.84
N VAL A 40 -4.83 -5.40 -6.54
CA VAL A 40 -4.10 -6.34 -5.70
C VAL A 40 -5.02 -6.76 -4.56
N ASP A 41 -5.40 -8.03 -4.55
CA ASP A 41 -6.23 -8.61 -3.50
C ASP A 41 -5.36 -9.39 -2.50
N ALA A 42 -5.37 -8.95 -1.24
CA ALA A 42 -4.61 -9.57 -0.16
C ALA A 42 -5.45 -10.50 0.75
N ALA A 43 -6.66 -10.91 0.33
CA ALA A 43 -7.54 -11.74 1.15
C ALA A 43 -6.92 -13.10 1.51
N GLU A 44 -6.48 -13.84 0.49
CA GLU A 44 -5.97 -15.23 0.60
C GLU A 44 -4.44 -15.32 0.54
N GLU A 45 -3.79 -14.41 -0.18
CA GLU A 45 -2.34 -14.34 -0.32
C GLU A 45 -1.86 -12.91 -0.08
N GLY A 46 -0.86 -12.72 0.79
CA GLY A 46 -0.35 -11.40 1.11
C GLY A 46 0.71 -11.43 2.21
N ASN A 47 1.03 -10.26 2.74
CA ASN A 47 1.95 -10.09 3.87
C ASN A 47 1.31 -9.22 4.97
N GLU A 48 2.10 -8.73 5.92
CA GLU A 48 1.64 -7.94 7.06
C GLU A 48 0.94 -6.63 6.67
N SER A 49 1.08 -6.16 5.42
CA SER A 49 0.46 -4.92 4.96
C SER A 49 -1.07 -4.98 5.01
N ARG A 50 -1.65 -6.17 4.86
CA ARG A 50 -3.09 -6.41 4.93
C ARG A 50 -3.66 -6.11 6.32
N CYS A 51 -2.82 -6.09 7.35
CA CYS A 51 -3.22 -5.84 8.73
C CYS A 51 -3.18 -4.34 9.11
N ALA A 52 -2.78 -3.46 8.19
CA ALA A 52 -2.74 -2.02 8.45
C ALA A 52 -4.14 -1.43 8.41
N ASN A 53 -4.67 -1.04 9.58
CA ASN A 53 -6.06 -0.67 9.76
C ASN A 53 -6.39 0.75 9.27
N ASP A 54 -7.67 1.00 9.01
CA ASP A 54 -8.16 2.37 8.88
C ASP A 54 -8.11 3.09 10.23
N TYR A 55 -7.72 4.36 10.20
CA TYR A 55 -7.59 5.17 11.40
C TYR A 55 -8.92 5.45 12.12
N ARG A 56 -10.05 5.40 11.41
CA ARG A 56 -11.38 5.75 11.94
C ARG A 56 -11.77 4.77 13.04
N GLY A 57 -12.10 5.31 14.21
CA GLY A 57 -12.43 4.52 15.41
C GLY A 57 -11.23 4.12 16.26
N VAL A 58 -10.00 4.34 15.79
CA VAL A 58 -8.76 4.06 16.53
C VAL A 58 -8.02 5.35 16.90
N ALA A 59 -7.90 6.29 15.97
CA ALA A 59 -7.20 7.57 16.17
C ALA A 59 -7.92 8.74 15.48
N GLU A 60 -7.49 9.97 15.79
CA GLU A 60 -8.06 11.18 15.18
C GLU A 60 -7.70 11.31 13.68
N ARG A 61 -6.56 10.77 13.26
CA ARG A 61 -6.00 10.90 11.91
C ARG A 61 -5.09 9.73 11.56
N PRO A 62 -4.93 9.41 10.27
CA PRO A 62 -3.94 8.43 9.84
C PRO A 62 -2.51 8.95 10.12
N ASN A 63 -1.56 8.02 10.20
CA ASN A 63 -0.13 8.30 10.34
C ASN A 63 0.72 7.70 9.20
N ALA A 64 0.11 6.87 8.35
CA ALA A 64 0.68 6.33 7.13
C ALA A 64 -0.29 6.49 5.95
N GLU A 65 0.19 6.24 4.73
CA GLU A 65 -0.62 6.26 3.51
C GLU A 65 -0.12 5.24 2.48
N PHE A 66 -1.03 4.83 1.59
CA PHE A 66 -0.67 4.11 0.37
C PHE A 66 -0.03 5.09 -0.63
N ARG A 67 1.07 4.69 -1.26
CA ARG A 67 1.68 5.40 -2.39
C ARG A 67 2.11 4.42 -3.47
N ASP A 68 1.99 4.85 -4.72
CA ASP A 68 2.62 4.16 -5.83
C ASP A 68 4.13 4.28 -5.75
N CYS A 69 4.82 3.18 -6.07
CA CYS A 69 6.27 3.14 -6.17
C CYS A 69 6.71 2.17 -7.27
N TYR A 70 7.97 2.28 -7.66
CA TYR A 70 8.59 1.34 -8.58
C TYR A 70 9.71 0.60 -7.85
N ILE A 71 9.74 -0.72 -8.01
CA ILE A 71 10.81 -1.57 -7.49
C ILE A 71 11.50 -2.30 -8.63
N GLN A 72 12.78 -2.59 -8.45
CA GLN A 72 13.49 -3.52 -9.33
C GLN A 72 13.25 -4.95 -8.85
N VAL A 73 12.84 -5.82 -9.77
CA VAL A 73 12.75 -7.25 -9.53
C VAL A 73 13.62 -8.03 -10.52
N PRO A 74 14.13 -9.21 -10.15
CA PRO A 74 14.87 -10.06 -11.09
C PRO A 74 14.04 -10.39 -12.32
N SER A 75 14.67 -10.37 -13.49
CA SER A 75 14.04 -10.69 -14.76
C SER A 75 15.03 -11.33 -15.73
N THR A 76 14.81 -12.61 -16.03
CA THR A 76 15.57 -13.36 -17.04
C THR A 76 15.33 -12.86 -18.47
N LYS A 77 14.29 -12.05 -18.70
CA LYS A 77 13.93 -11.49 -20.01
C LYS A 77 14.64 -10.18 -20.36
N ARG A 78 15.46 -9.64 -19.45
CA ARG A 78 16.14 -8.33 -19.61
C ARG A 78 17.65 -8.54 -19.56
N ALA A 79 18.39 -7.78 -20.36
CA ALA A 79 19.85 -7.93 -20.48
C ALA A 79 20.62 -7.56 -19.20
N ASP A 80 20.11 -6.59 -18.43
CA ASP A 80 20.62 -6.17 -17.13
C ASP A 80 20.10 -7.05 -15.97
N GLY A 81 19.32 -8.08 -16.27
CA GLY A 81 18.80 -9.05 -15.30
C GLY A 81 17.70 -8.51 -14.39
N VAL A 82 17.20 -7.29 -14.58
CA VAL A 82 16.17 -6.67 -13.74
C VAL A 82 15.06 -6.03 -14.57
N ARG A 83 13.89 -5.86 -13.97
CA ARG A 83 12.81 -5.03 -14.52
C ARG A 83 12.22 -4.16 -13.43
N TRP A 84 11.70 -3.01 -13.83
CA TRP A 84 10.90 -2.17 -12.95
C TRP A 84 9.45 -2.65 -12.95
N GLU A 85 8.89 -2.79 -11.76
CA GLU A 85 7.47 -3.07 -11.55
C GLU A 85 6.84 -1.97 -10.71
N ARG A 86 5.65 -1.50 -11.13
CA ARG A 86 4.84 -0.62 -10.29
C ARG A 86 4.21 -1.45 -9.18
N ARG A 87 4.23 -0.92 -7.96
CA ARG A 87 3.67 -1.52 -6.75
C ARG A 87 3.03 -0.43 -5.90
N VAL A 88 2.12 -0.83 -5.03
CA VAL A 88 1.67 0.04 -3.93
C VAL A 88 2.48 -0.29 -2.69
N GLY A 89 2.97 0.75 -2.00
CA GLY A 89 3.64 0.63 -0.72
C GLY A 89 2.95 1.45 0.36
N ILE A 90 3.18 1.08 1.61
CA ILE A 90 2.80 1.87 2.77
C ILE A 90 3.98 2.76 3.17
N PHE A 91 3.72 4.05 3.31
CA PHE A 91 4.70 5.05 3.68
C PHE A 91 4.22 5.84 4.90
N VAL A 92 5.15 6.26 5.75
CA VAL A 92 4.85 7.23 6.80
C VAL A 92 4.44 8.55 6.16
N LEU A 93 3.37 9.18 6.66
CA LEU A 93 2.94 10.49 6.17
C LEU A 93 4.09 11.51 6.24
N SER A 94 4.16 12.38 5.23
CA SER A 94 5.16 13.45 5.19
C SER A 94 5.05 14.36 6.42
N ALA A 95 6.14 15.04 6.78
CA ALA A 95 6.14 15.97 7.92
C ALA A 95 5.07 17.09 7.78
N GLY A 96 4.57 17.31 6.55
CA GLY A 96 3.65 18.36 6.16
C GLY A 96 4.36 19.72 6.08
N LYS A 97 3.78 20.67 5.34
CA LYS A 97 4.39 22.00 5.13
C LYS A 97 4.68 22.75 6.43
N ALA A 98 3.84 22.55 7.46
CA ALA A 98 3.99 23.15 8.78
C ALA A 98 4.82 22.31 9.77
N GLY A 99 5.41 21.19 9.33
CA GLY A 99 6.26 20.32 10.17
C GLY A 99 5.55 19.63 11.33
N LYS A 100 4.20 19.63 11.36
CA LYS A 100 3.41 19.07 12.46
C LYS A 100 3.62 17.56 12.68
N ARG A 101 4.10 16.84 11.65
CA ARG A 101 4.36 15.39 11.69
C ARG A 101 5.85 15.04 11.68
N LYS A 102 6.74 15.98 12.03
CA LYS A 102 8.21 15.77 12.00
C LYS A 102 8.72 14.59 12.85
N ALA A 103 7.95 14.16 13.84
CA ALA A 103 8.30 13.02 14.70
C ALA A 103 8.07 11.65 14.05
N GLY A 104 7.32 11.58 12.94
CA GLY A 104 6.94 10.32 12.30
C GLY A 104 6.06 9.43 13.19
N ILE A 105 6.25 8.12 13.11
CA ILE A 105 5.55 7.09 13.91
C ILE A 105 6.51 6.54 14.97
N LYS A 106 6.11 6.55 16.24
CA LYS A 106 6.94 6.07 17.36
C LYS A 106 6.80 4.57 17.56
N ALA A 107 7.76 3.97 18.28
CA ALA A 107 7.67 2.57 18.67
C ALA A 107 6.41 2.35 19.54
N GLY A 108 5.65 1.31 19.23
CA GLY A 108 4.39 0.97 19.90
C GLY A 108 3.16 1.71 19.38
N GLU A 109 3.31 2.67 18.46
CA GLU A 109 2.16 3.26 17.75
C GLU A 109 1.71 2.34 16.61
N GLU A 110 0.40 2.13 16.49
CA GLU A 110 -0.19 1.38 15.38
C GLU A 110 -0.04 2.15 14.06
N ILE A 111 0.17 1.42 12.96
CA ILE A 111 0.19 1.99 11.61
C ILE A 111 -1.25 2.09 11.12
N LEU A 112 -1.72 3.32 10.94
CA LEU A 112 -3.10 3.63 10.58
C LEU A 112 -3.16 4.39 9.25
N LEU A 113 -3.96 3.84 8.34
CA LEU A 113 -4.17 4.31 6.99
C LEU A 113 -5.53 5.00 6.85
N SER A 114 -5.76 5.63 5.70
CA SER A 114 -7.11 5.98 5.24
C SER A 114 -7.44 5.11 4.04
N TYR A 115 -8.49 4.30 4.14
CA TYR A 115 -8.95 3.44 3.05
C TYR A 115 -9.67 4.23 1.92
N GLY A 116 -9.73 5.55 2.04
CA GLY A 116 -10.48 6.41 1.12
C GLY A 116 -11.92 6.65 1.59
N LYS A 117 -12.69 7.30 0.73
CA LYS A 117 -14.12 7.53 0.97
C LYS A 117 -14.86 6.23 0.64
N GLY A 118 -15.60 5.70 1.61
CA GLY A 118 -16.60 4.66 1.35
C GLY A 118 -17.75 5.20 0.52
#